data_AF-A0A6H1L2L1-F1
#
_entry.id   AF-A0A6H1L2L1-F1
#
_cell.length_a   1.000
_cell.length_b   1.000
_cell.length_c   1.000
_cell.angle_alpha   90.00
_cell.angle_beta   90.00
_cell.angle_gamma   90.00
#
_symmetry.space_group_name_H-M   'P 1'
#
loop_
_entity.id
_entity.type
_entity.pdbx_description
1 polymer ?
#
loop_
_entity_poly.entity_id
_entity_poly.type
_entity_poly.pdbx_seq_one_letter_code
_entity_poly.pdbx_strand_id
1 'polypeptide(L)'
;MEIPKEAREGDPLAAKIKTWLSEQGYPLEMRVARVFKSHGISAVPSDYYFDQESGTHREIDLAGRIRLLSPEGGSRQISTYLCPIVECKSSPGKPWILFGGGLQLVSTAKIAQRFVLKQATSYWSRFARQLDQNPVARAELPLFDVEQDPSYSAVRSSLGKSREDVAYSAMTSVSKAAFGVANKYNAPGNLALQIAVPVIVVDSPIYKCVLDGSGDPDLARVTSGTIVWRNRVPGSTLPHSIVRVYSEEALPELCQEILKTAETLRRAIREEPWLGEAGE
;
A
#
# COMPACT_ATOMS: atom_id res chain seq x y z
N MET A 1 -9.50 25.52 10.14
CA MET A 1 -10.68 26.32 9.75
C MET A 1 -11.90 25.55 10.20
N GLU A 2 -12.50 25.97 11.31
CA GLU A 2 -13.74 25.35 11.78
C GLU A 2 -14.91 25.89 10.97
N ILE A 3 -15.74 25.00 10.42
CA ILE A 3 -16.97 25.40 9.72
C ILE A 3 -17.95 25.95 10.77
N PRO A 4 -18.46 27.19 10.64
CA PRO A 4 -19.39 27.78 11.62
C PRO A 4 -20.60 26.88 11.89
N LYS A 5 -21.04 26.82 13.15
CA LYS A 5 -22.14 25.94 13.59
C LYS A 5 -23.47 26.28 12.89
N GLU A 6 -23.69 27.55 12.58
CA GLU A 6 -24.85 28.09 11.85
C GLU A 6 -24.95 27.55 10.41
N ALA A 7 -23.83 27.12 9.81
CA ALA A 7 -23.82 26.50 8.48
C ALA A 7 -24.12 24.99 8.50
N ARG A 8 -24.38 24.38 9.67
CA ARG A 8 -24.47 22.91 9.85
C ARG A 8 -25.90 22.38 10.03
N GLU A 9 -26.84 23.22 10.46
CA GLU A 9 -28.17 22.79 10.89
C GLU A 9 -29.26 23.46 10.05
N GLY A 10 -30.20 22.65 9.54
CA GLY A 10 -31.42 23.14 8.89
C GLY A 10 -31.40 23.24 7.36
N ASP A 11 -30.26 23.03 6.68
CA ASP A 11 -30.21 23.01 5.21
C ASP A 11 -30.62 21.62 4.65
N PRO A 12 -31.77 21.49 3.96
CA PRO A 12 -32.20 20.23 3.36
C PRO A 12 -31.25 19.74 2.26
N LEU A 13 -30.52 20.63 1.60
CA LEU A 13 -29.51 20.26 0.61
C LEU A 13 -28.30 19.60 1.28
N ALA A 14 -27.81 20.16 2.39
CA ALA A 14 -26.75 19.55 3.18
C ALA A 14 -27.10 18.15 3.66
N ALA A 15 -28.36 17.89 4.04
CA ALA A 15 -28.83 16.55 4.40
C ALA A 15 -28.76 15.58 3.20
N LYS A 16 -29.23 16.00 2.03
CA LYS A 16 -29.13 15.19 0.79
C LYS A 16 -27.68 14.91 0.40
N ILE A 17 -26.79 15.90 0.52
CA ILE A 17 -25.36 15.75 0.25
C ILE A 17 -24.73 14.75 1.22
N LYS A 18 -25.07 14.79 2.52
CA LYS A 18 -24.58 13.83 3.51
C LYS A 18 -25.02 12.40 3.19
N THR A 19 -26.28 12.21 2.81
CA THR A 19 -26.78 10.90 2.37
C THR A 19 -26.03 10.41 1.15
N TRP A 20 -25.90 11.24 0.11
CA TRP A 20 -25.15 10.88 -1.09
C TRP A 20 -23.69 10.53 -0.78
N LEU A 21 -23.00 11.34 0.04
CA LEU A 21 -21.62 11.09 0.47
C LEU A 21 -21.48 9.75 1.21
N SER A 22 -22.48 9.35 2.01
CA SER A 22 -22.44 8.06 2.72
C SER A 22 -22.47 6.83 1.79
N GLU A 23 -22.85 7.04 0.53
CA GLU A 23 -22.86 6.00 -0.52
C GLU A 23 -21.59 6.07 -1.41
N GLN A 24 -20.72 7.06 -1.21
CA GLN A 24 -19.48 7.24 -1.98
C GLN A 24 -18.25 6.70 -1.24
N GLY A 25 -17.13 6.57 -1.97
CA GLY A 25 -15.82 6.21 -1.41
C GLY A 25 -15.12 7.33 -0.61
N TYR A 26 -15.41 8.60 -0.91
CA TYR A 26 -14.70 9.75 -0.34
C TYR A 26 -14.61 9.78 1.18
N PRO A 27 -15.67 9.45 1.96
CA PRO A 27 -15.56 9.45 3.40
C PRO A 27 -14.53 8.46 3.93
N LEU A 28 -14.35 7.29 3.29
CA LEU A 28 -13.31 6.33 3.68
C LEU A 28 -11.93 6.94 3.45
N GLU A 29 -11.67 7.51 2.28
CA GLU A 29 -10.40 8.17 1.94
C GLU A 29 -10.04 9.27 2.95
N MET A 30 -11.02 10.12 3.30
CA MET A 30 -10.84 11.18 4.30
C MET A 30 -10.52 10.62 5.69
N ARG A 31 -11.14 9.51 6.09
CA ARG A 31 -10.87 8.86 7.38
C ARG A 31 -9.48 8.23 7.41
N VAL A 32 -9.07 7.53 6.36
CA VAL A 32 -7.70 6.98 6.23
C VAL A 32 -6.66 8.11 6.30
N ALA A 33 -6.86 9.18 5.53
CA ALA A 33 -5.96 10.33 5.52
C ALA A 33 -5.85 10.99 6.92
N ARG A 34 -6.97 11.12 7.63
CA ARG A 34 -7.00 11.64 9.00
C ARG A 34 -6.21 10.75 9.96
N VAL A 35 -6.39 9.42 9.89
CA VAL A 35 -5.68 8.48 10.75
C VAL A 35 -4.18 8.53 10.48
N PHE A 36 -3.75 8.53 9.22
CA PHE A 36 -2.34 8.69 8.84
C PHE A 36 -1.74 9.97 9.43
N LYS A 37 -2.42 11.12 9.24
CA LYS A 37 -1.97 12.41 9.76
C LYS A 37 -1.87 12.42 11.28
N SER A 38 -2.83 11.81 11.98
CA SER A 38 -2.79 11.71 13.46
C SER A 38 -1.62 10.88 13.99
N HIS A 39 -1.03 10.01 13.16
CA HIS A 39 0.16 9.22 13.47
C HIS A 39 1.46 9.83 12.90
N GLY A 40 1.42 11.08 12.42
CA GLY A 40 2.60 11.75 11.85
C GLY A 40 3.01 11.25 10.46
N ILE A 41 2.16 10.48 9.78
CA ILE A 41 2.39 10.02 8.41
C ILE A 41 1.86 11.11 7.46
N SER A 42 2.73 11.63 6.59
CA SER A 42 2.28 12.57 5.56
C SER A 42 1.33 11.84 4.61
N ALA A 43 0.16 12.40 4.37
CA ALA A 43 -0.90 11.77 3.58
C ALA A 43 -1.45 12.79 2.57
N VAL A 44 -1.30 12.47 1.29
CA VAL A 44 -1.71 13.29 0.14
C VAL A 44 -2.86 12.60 -0.57
N PRO A 45 -4.11 13.02 -0.33
CA PRO A 45 -5.25 12.55 -1.12
C PRO A 45 -5.13 13.04 -2.57
N SER A 46 -5.71 12.30 -3.51
CA SER A 46 -5.77 12.69 -4.92
C SER A 46 -4.39 13.02 -5.53
N ASP A 47 -3.33 12.28 -5.17
CA ASP A 47 -2.03 12.37 -5.88
C ASP A 47 -2.18 11.71 -7.26
N TYR A 48 -1.26 12.00 -8.17
CA TYR A 48 -1.30 11.48 -9.54
C TYR A 48 -0.05 10.67 -9.88
N TYR A 49 -0.26 9.62 -10.67
CA TYR A 49 0.79 8.88 -11.35
C TYR A 49 0.51 8.81 -12.85
N PHE A 50 1.55 8.53 -13.65
CA PHE A 50 1.41 8.29 -15.07
C PHE A 50 1.22 6.78 -15.31
N ASP A 51 0.07 6.37 -15.83
CA ASP A 51 -0.19 4.97 -16.21
C ASP A 51 0.41 4.70 -17.59
N GLN A 52 1.44 3.86 -17.63
CA GLN A 52 2.13 3.50 -18.87
C GLN A 52 1.24 2.73 -19.84
N GLU A 53 0.20 2.03 -19.35
CA GLU A 53 -0.70 1.27 -20.20
C GLU A 53 -1.67 2.17 -20.96
N SER A 54 -2.30 3.13 -20.27
CA SER A 54 -3.24 4.05 -20.91
C SER A 54 -2.60 5.31 -21.47
N GLY A 55 -1.34 5.61 -21.12
CA GLY A 55 -0.65 6.83 -21.54
C GLY A 55 -1.22 8.11 -20.90
N THR A 56 -1.92 7.99 -19.77
CA THR A 56 -2.62 9.11 -19.11
C THR A 56 -2.29 9.18 -17.62
N HIS A 57 -2.51 10.35 -17.03
CA HIS A 57 -2.46 10.50 -15.58
C HIS A 57 -3.70 9.88 -14.93
N ARG A 58 -3.47 9.15 -13.84
CA ARG A 58 -4.51 8.53 -13.01
C ARG A 58 -4.35 9.02 -11.57
N GLU A 59 -5.48 9.19 -10.93
CA GLU A 59 -5.56 9.61 -9.53
C GLU A 59 -5.27 8.43 -8.59
N ILE A 60 -4.70 8.73 -7.45
CA ILE A 60 -4.46 7.85 -6.31
C ILE A 60 -5.34 8.36 -5.18
N ASP A 61 -6.16 7.49 -4.60
CA ASP A 61 -7.02 7.86 -3.48
C ASP A 61 -6.22 8.49 -2.33
N LEU A 62 -5.11 7.84 -1.93
CA LEU A 62 -4.19 8.39 -0.93
C LEU A 62 -2.75 7.90 -1.10
N ALA A 63 -1.80 8.84 -1.18
CA ALA A 63 -0.37 8.56 -1.11
C ALA A 63 0.19 8.93 0.26
N GLY A 64 0.63 7.92 1.03
CA GLY A 64 1.40 8.13 2.24
C GLY A 64 2.88 8.34 1.92
N ARG A 65 3.57 9.17 2.71
CA ARG A 65 5.01 9.44 2.56
C ARG A 65 5.69 9.56 3.90
N ILE A 66 6.73 8.76 4.11
CA ILE A 66 7.61 8.85 5.27
C ILE A 66 9.04 8.97 4.78
N ARG A 67 9.70 10.08 5.15
CA ARG A 67 11.11 10.28 4.83
C ARG A 67 11.96 9.34 5.68
N LEU A 68 12.80 8.55 5.01
CA LEU A 68 13.77 7.64 5.62
C LEU A 68 15.13 8.32 5.78
N LEU A 69 15.57 9.03 4.74
CA LEU A 69 16.77 9.85 4.80
C LEU A 69 16.47 11.27 4.34
N SER A 70 16.93 12.23 5.14
CA SER A 70 17.12 13.60 4.68
C SER A 70 18.57 13.74 4.26
N PRO A 71 18.84 14.48 3.19
CA PRO A 71 20.21 14.79 2.87
C PRO A 71 20.80 15.83 3.82
N GLU A 72 21.97 15.56 4.41
CA GLU A 72 22.76 16.53 5.18
C GLU A 72 24.08 16.80 4.44
N GLY A 73 24.48 18.07 4.29
CA GLY A 73 25.76 18.47 3.67
C GLY A 73 25.89 18.18 2.17
N GLY A 74 26.05 19.22 1.36
CA GLY A 74 25.95 19.16 -0.10
C GLY A 74 26.99 18.31 -0.83
N SER A 75 26.56 17.17 -1.39
CA SER A 75 26.78 16.80 -2.80
C SER A 75 25.84 15.62 -3.15
N ARG A 76 25.11 15.71 -4.27
CA ARG A 76 24.06 14.77 -4.77
C ARG A 76 23.25 14.03 -3.70
N GLN A 77 22.28 14.76 -3.19
CA GLN A 77 21.50 14.45 -2.01
C GLN A 77 20.22 13.64 -2.36
N ILE A 78 20.31 12.31 -2.38
CA ILE A 78 19.17 11.42 -2.66
C ILE A 78 18.23 11.36 -1.44
N SER A 79 16.99 11.83 -1.59
CA SER A 79 15.97 11.64 -0.56
C SER A 79 15.34 10.26 -0.69
N THR A 80 15.23 9.50 0.41
CA THR A 80 14.58 8.18 0.38
C THR A 80 13.28 8.22 1.16
N TYR A 81 12.20 7.64 0.62
CA TYR A 81 10.89 7.57 1.24
C TYR A 81 10.34 6.15 1.25
N LEU A 82 9.63 5.80 2.33
CA LEU A 82 8.66 4.71 2.35
C LEU A 82 7.29 5.29 1.97
N CYS A 83 6.66 4.72 0.95
CA CYS A 83 5.42 5.25 0.37
C CYS A 83 4.31 4.19 0.35
N PRO A 84 3.48 4.07 1.41
CA PRO A 84 2.25 3.29 1.32
C PRO A 84 1.28 3.99 0.35
N ILE A 85 0.95 3.32 -0.74
CA ILE A 85 0.03 3.80 -1.78
C ILE A 85 -1.30 3.11 -1.57
N VAL A 86 -2.31 3.88 -1.19
CA VAL A 86 -3.57 3.35 -0.67
C VAL A 86 -4.68 3.56 -1.69
N GLU A 87 -5.39 2.47 -1.99
CA GLU A 87 -6.67 2.45 -2.67
C GLU A 87 -7.77 2.16 -1.64
N CYS A 88 -8.80 3.00 -1.59
CA CYS A 88 -9.93 2.85 -0.69
C CYS A 88 -11.11 2.23 -1.45
N LYS A 89 -11.75 1.21 -0.86
CA LYS A 89 -12.95 0.59 -1.43
C LYS A 89 -14.06 0.52 -0.41
N SER A 90 -14.97 1.48 -0.50
CA SER A 90 -16.23 1.41 0.22
C SER A 90 -17.09 0.27 -0.32
N SER A 91 -17.49 -0.62 0.56
CA SER A 91 -18.31 -1.79 0.25
C SER A 91 -19.25 -2.17 1.41
N PRO A 92 -20.10 -1.25 1.91
CA PRO A 92 -20.97 -1.55 3.04
C PRO A 92 -21.83 -2.79 2.79
N GLY A 93 -21.84 -3.71 3.74
CA GLY A 93 -22.61 -4.96 3.67
C GLY A 93 -22.11 -5.99 2.64
N LYS A 94 -20.95 -5.77 2.00
CA LYS A 94 -20.38 -6.68 0.99
C LYS A 94 -18.95 -7.07 1.41
N PRO A 95 -18.78 -8.15 2.20
CA PRO A 95 -17.47 -8.53 2.72
C PRO A 95 -16.51 -8.92 1.60
N TRP A 96 -15.23 -8.72 1.88
CA TRP A 96 -14.13 -9.17 1.03
C TRP A 96 -13.69 -10.57 1.44
N ILE A 97 -13.38 -11.41 0.45
CA ILE A 97 -12.87 -12.76 0.64
C ILE A 97 -11.50 -12.81 0.00
N LEU A 98 -10.47 -13.09 0.79
CA LEU A 98 -9.10 -13.35 0.35
C LEU A 98 -8.90 -14.86 0.22
N PHE A 99 -8.49 -15.34 -0.95
CA PHE A 99 -8.29 -16.77 -1.18
C PHE A 99 -6.84 -17.16 -0.89
N GLY A 100 -6.62 -17.92 0.19
CA GLY A 100 -5.33 -18.47 0.62
C GLY A 100 -4.80 -19.57 -0.30
N GLY A 101 -3.64 -20.13 0.01
CA GLY A 101 -2.91 -21.04 -0.88
C GLY A 101 -2.05 -20.30 -1.93
N GLY A 102 -1.69 -19.05 -1.66
CA GLY A 102 -0.88 -18.24 -2.56
C GLY A 102 0.61 -18.60 -2.55
N LEU A 103 1.35 -17.88 -3.40
CA LEU A 103 2.78 -18.13 -3.59
C LEU A 103 3.56 -17.81 -2.30
N GLN A 104 4.21 -18.82 -1.74
CA GLN A 104 5.18 -18.65 -0.67
C GLN A 104 6.42 -17.91 -1.18
N LEU A 105 6.71 -16.77 -0.56
CA LEU A 105 7.91 -16.01 -0.85
C LEU A 105 9.03 -16.41 0.10
N VAL A 106 10.21 -16.66 -0.46
CA VAL A 106 11.44 -16.74 0.34
C VAL A 106 11.66 -15.42 1.09
N SER A 107 12.30 -15.49 2.25
CA SER A 107 12.41 -14.35 3.19
C SER A 107 12.98 -13.09 2.54
N THR A 108 14.07 -13.20 1.78
CA THR A 108 14.65 -12.05 1.05
C THR A 108 13.67 -11.44 0.05
N ALA A 109 12.85 -12.25 -0.62
CA ALA A 109 11.90 -11.78 -1.65
C ALA A 109 10.79 -10.92 -1.05
N LYS A 110 10.38 -11.18 0.19
CA LYS A 110 9.40 -10.36 0.93
C LYS A 110 9.82 -8.89 1.03
N ILE A 111 11.14 -8.64 1.05
CA ILE A 111 11.75 -7.31 1.07
C ILE A 111 12.14 -6.86 -0.36
N ALA A 112 12.86 -7.70 -1.11
CA ALA A 112 13.45 -7.31 -2.39
C ALA A 112 12.40 -7.04 -3.49
N GLN A 113 11.24 -7.71 -3.46
CA GLN A 113 10.23 -7.62 -4.51
C GLN A 113 9.17 -6.54 -4.21
N ARG A 114 9.65 -5.36 -3.81
CA ARG A 114 8.86 -4.13 -3.61
C ARG A 114 9.09 -3.18 -4.78
N PHE A 115 8.12 -2.32 -5.05
CA PHE A 115 8.27 -1.32 -6.10
C PHE A 115 9.27 -0.26 -5.65
N VAL A 116 10.39 -0.19 -6.37
CA VAL A 116 11.42 0.84 -6.23
C VAL A 116 11.73 1.46 -7.59
N LEU A 117 12.43 2.60 -7.59
CA LEU A 117 12.92 3.20 -8.83
C LEU A 117 13.73 2.17 -9.63
N LYS A 118 13.45 2.02 -10.92
CA LYS A 118 14.05 0.99 -11.78
C LYS A 118 15.58 0.93 -11.65
N GLN A 119 16.25 2.07 -11.66
CA GLN A 119 17.71 2.18 -11.56
C GLN A 119 18.26 1.79 -10.17
N ALA A 120 17.43 1.82 -9.13
CA ALA A 120 17.80 1.44 -7.77
C ALA A 120 17.54 -0.04 -7.46
N THR A 121 17.00 -0.82 -8.39
CA THR A 121 16.58 -2.23 -8.16
C THR A 121 17.74 -3.10 -7.66
N SER A 122 18.94 -2.95 -8.23
CA SER A 122 20.13 -3.73 -7.82
C SER A 122 20.58 -3.36 -6.41
N TYR A 123 20.60 -2.06 -6.09
CA TYR A 123 20.93 -1.54 -4.76
C TYR A 123 19.92 -2.03 -3.70
N TRP A 124 18.63 -1.90 -3.99
CA TRP A 124 17.55 -2.39 -3.13
C TRP A 124 17.65 -3.90 -2.88
N SER A 125 17.94 -4.69 -3.93
CA SER A 125 18.06 -6.15 -3.81
C SER A 125 19.24 -6.58 -2.93
N ARG A 126 20.37 -5.87 -2.99
CA ARG A 126 21.53 -6.13 -2.12
C ARG A 126 21.21 -5.84 -0.66
N PHE A 127 20.59 -4.70 -0.39
CA PHE A 127 20.19 -4.34 0.97
C PHE A 127 19.10 -5.22 1.55
N ALA A 128 18.14 -5.64 0.73
CA ALA A 128 17.15 -6.64 1.14
C ALA A 128 17.81 -7.93 1.63
N ARG A 129 18.90 -8.37 0.98
CA ARG A 129 19.68 -9.54 1.41
C ARG A 129 20.40 -9.29 2.75
N GLN A 130 20.96 -8.11 2.95
CA GLN A 130 21.62 -7.74 4.21
C GLN A 130 20.61 -7.71 5.37
N LEU A 131 19.46 -7.07 5.16
CA LEU A 131 18.36 -7.07 6.13
C LEU A 131 17.89 -8.49 6.47
N ASP A 132 17.78 -9.36 5.47
CA ASP A 132 17.33 -10.74 5.68
C ASP A 132 18.35 -11.58 6.47
N GLN A 133 19.64 -11.25 6.39
CA GLN A 133 20.69 -11.87 7.19
C GLN A 133 20.68 -11.42 8.66
N ASN A 134 19.94 -10.36 9.00
CA ASN A 134 19.75 -9.86 10.37
C ASN A 134 18.34 -10.22 10.86
N PRO A 135 18.17 -11.30 11.66
CA PRO A 135 16.84 -11.75 12.09
C PRO A 135 16.07 -10.70 12.91
N VAL A 136 16.78 -9.86 13.67
CA VAL A 136 16.18 -8.78 14.48
C VAL A 136 15.62 -7.71 13.56
N ALA A 137 16.43 -7.17 12.64
CA ALA A 137 15.97 -6.17 11.69
C ALA A 137 14.81 -6.70 10.83
N ARG A 138 14.90 -7.95 10.37
CA ARG A 138 13.84 -8.60 9.59
C ARG A 138 12.51 -8.67 10.35
N ALA A 139 12.53 -9.03 11.63
CA ALA A 139 11.32 -9.09 12.46
C ALA A 139 10.70 -7.70 12.71
N GLU A 140 11.42 -6.63 12.41
CA GLU A 140 10.99 -5.24 12.59
C GLU A 140 10.60 -4.56 11.27
N LEU A 141 10.26 -5.34 10.24
CA LEU A 141 9.72 -4.87 8.95
C LEU A 141 8.28 -5.38 8.72
N PRO A 142 7.33 -5.14 9.64
CA PRO A 142 6.00 -5.75 9.58
C PRO A 142 5.19 -5.38 8.32
N LEU A 143 5.41 -4.20 7.73
CA LEU A 143 4.78 -3.81 6.47
C LEU A 143 5.29 -4.64 5.28
N PHE A 144 6.51 -5.17 5.38
CA PHE A 144 7.09 -6.06 4.37
C PHE A 144 6.88 -7.53 4.67
N ASP A 145 6.32 -7.87 5.83
CA ASP A 145 6.03 -9.25 6.12
C ASP A 145 4.96 -9.80 5.16
N VAL A 146 5.08 -11.09 4.92
CA VAL A 146 4.16 -11.88 4.12
C VAL A 146 3.89 -13.14 4.93
N GLU A 147 2.63 -13.31 5.31
CA GLU A 147 2.15 -14.44 6.10
C GLU A 147 2.51 -15.80 5.46
N GLN A 148 2.55 -16.85 6.28
CA GLN A 148 2.89 -18.21 5.82
C GLN A 148 1.89 -18.78 4.81
N ASP A 149 0.70 -18.21 4.65
CA ASP A 149 -0.23 -18.62 3.61
C ASP A 149 -0.85 -17.37 2.98
N PRO A 150 -0.11 -16.63 2.14
CA PRO A 150 -0.64 -15.42 1.56
C PRO A 150 -1.75 -15.76 0.58
N SER A 151 -2.60 -14.78 0.30
CA SER A 151 -3.66 -14.97 -0.67
C SER A 151 -3.15 -14.83 -2.10
N TYR A 152 -3.73 -15.57 -3.04
CA TYR A 152 -3.43 -15.40 -4.48
C TYR A 152 -4.40 -14.47 -5.19
N SER A 153 -5.58 -14.24 -4.61
CA SER A 153 -6.62 -13.38 -5.16
C SER A 153 -7.58 -12.90 -4.05
N ALA A 154 -8.44 -11.95 -4.40
CA ALA A 154 -9.53 -11.51 -3.58
C ALA A 154 -10.78 -11.26 -4.43
N VAL A 155 -11.94 -11.36 -3.80
CA VAL A 155 -13.23 -10.93 -4.37
C VAL A 155 -13.99 -10.12 -3.33
N ARG A 156 -14.76 -9.14 -3.79
CA ARG A 156 -15.85 -8.60 -2.99
C ARG A 156 -17.05 -9.51 -3.20
N SER A 157 -17.56 -10.10 -2.13
CA SER A 157 -18.77 -10.92 -2.26
C SER A 157 -19.92 -10.06 -2.77
N SER A 158 -20.55 -10.52 -3.86
CA SER A 158 -21.91 -10.15 -4.16
C SER A 158 -22.77 -11.25 -3.55
N LEU A 159 -23.51 -10.93 -2.50
CA LEU A 159 -24.54 -11.84 -1.97
C LEU A 159 -25.74 -11.96 -2.95
N GLY A 160 -25.49 -11.86 -4.28
CA GLY A 160 -26.45 -11.79 -5.37
C GLY A 160 -25.79 -12.10 -6.73
N LYS A 161 -26.56 -12.05 -7.84
CA LYS A 161 -26.18 -12.63 -9.15
C LYS A 161 -25.13 -11.86 -9.98
N SER A 162 -24.73 -10.65 -9.57
CA SER A 162 -23.78 -9.81 -10.33
C SER A 162 -22.38 -9.97 -9.76
N ARG A 163 -21.44 -10.48 -10.56
CA ARG A 163 -20.02 -10.60 -10.19
C ARG A 163 -19.26 -9.35 -10.65
N GLU A 164 -19.40 -8.27 -9.92
CA GLU A 164 -18.59 -7.07 -10.18
C GLU A 164 -17.18 -7.27 -9.60
N ASP A 165 -16.15 -7.19 -10.45
CA ASP A 165 -14.77 -7.50 -10.07
C ASP A 165 -14.03 -6.32 -9.43
N VAL A 166 -14.61 -5.83 -8.34
CA VAL A 166 -14.11 -4.65 -7.61
C VAL A 166 -12.74 -4.91 -6.98
N ALA A 167 -12.51 -6.12 -6.47
CA ALA A 167 -11.25 -6.49 -5.85
C ALA A 167 -10.11 -6.55 -6.89
N TYR A 168 -10.34 -7.17 -8.05
CA TYR A 168 -9.36 -7.17 -9.14
C TYR A 168 -9.04 -5.76 -9.62
N SER A 169 -10.06 -4.92 -9.79
CA SER A 169 -9.89 -3.53 -10.21
C SER A 169 -9.06 -2.74 -9.20
N ALA A 170 -9.33 -2.91 -7.90
CA ALA A 170 -8.56 -2.29 -6.82
C ALA A 170 -7.09 -2.75 -6.81
N MET A 171 -6.83 -4.06 -6.91
CA MET A 171 -5.46 -4.61 -7.00
C MET A 171 -4.71 -4.10 -8.23
N THR A 172 -5.40 -3.96 -9.37
CA THR A 172 -4.85 -3.40 -10.61
C THR A 172 -4.47 -1.94 -10.42
N SER A 173 -5.41 -1.13 -9.94
CA SER A 173 -5.23 0.31 -9.71
C SER A 173 -4.07 0.57 -8.76
N VAL A 174 -4.10 -0.01 -7.57
CA VAL A 174 -3.10 0.24 -6.53
C VAL A 174 -1.70 -0.24 -6.93
N SER A 175 -1.61 -1.36 -7.66
CA SER A 175 -0.32 -1.88 -8.12
C SER A 175 0.31 -0.97 -9.18
N LYS A 176 -0.49 -0.48 -10.12
CA LYS A 176 -0.05 0.50 -11.12
C LYS A 176 0.34 1.82 -10.47
N ALA A 177 -0.45 2.30 -9.51
CA ALA A 177 -0.15 3.50 -8.76
C ALA A 177 1.17 3.37 -7.99
N ALA A 178 1.39 2.26 -7.28
CA ALA A 178 2.63 2.00 -6.57
C ALA A 178 3.85 1.96 -7.50
N PHE A 179 3.74 1.27 -8.64
CA PHE A 179 4.79 1.26 -9.66
C PHE A 179 5.08 2.65 -10.23
N GLY A 180 4.02 3.40 -10.58
CA GLY A 180 4.13 4.75 -11.12
C GLY A 180 4.75 5.73 -10.13
N VAL A 181 4.37 5.64 -8.85
CA VAL A 181 4.97 6.44 -7.78
C VAL A 181 6.44 6.09 -7.60
N ALA A 182 6.80 4.80 -7.53
CA ALA A 182 8.19 4.36 -7.40
C ALA A 182 9.11 4.91 -8.50
N ASN A 183 8.57 5.15 -9.71
CA ASN A 183 9.30 5.66 -10.87
C ASN A 183 9.04 7.16 -11.17
N LYS A 184 8.34 7.88 -10.29
CA LYS A 184 7.96 9.30 -10.48
C LYS A 184 9.16 10.25 -10.61
N TYR A 185 10.22 9.98 -9.87
CA TYR A 185 11.43 10.83 -9.82
C TYR A 185 12.60 10.19 -10.58
N ASN A 186 12.41 9.99 -11.88
CA ASN A 186 13.39 9.40 -12.78
C ASN A 186 14.11 10.44 -13.67
N ALA A 187 13.92 11.74 -13.40
CA ALA A 187 14.56 12.81 -14.16
C ALA A 187 15.99 13.06 -13.65
N PRO A 188 16.98 13.32 -14.55
CA PRO A 188 18.33 13.70 -14.14
C PRO A 188 18.32 14.88 -13.16
N GLY A 189 19.03 14.74 -12.03
CA GLY A 189 19.14 15.79 -11.00
C GLY A 189 18.01 15.81 -9.96
N ASN A 190 16.92 15.05 -10.14
CA ASN A 190 15.85 14.91 -9.16
C ASN A 190 15.74 13.46 -8.68
N LEU A 191 16.68 13.05 -7.83
CA LEU A 191 16.72 11.68 -7.31
C LEU A 191 16.03 11.63 -5.95
N ALA A 192 14.79 11.15 -5.97
CA ALA A 192 14.12 10.66 -4.77
C ALA A 192 13.78 9.18 -4.96
N LEU A 193 14.31 8.35 -4.07
CA LEU A 193 14.00 6.93 -4.05
C LEU A 193 12.74 6.71 -3.24
N GLN A 194 11.81 5.98 -3.83
CA GLN A 194 10.55 5.65 -3.20
C GLN A 194 10.41 4.14 -3.15
N ILE A 195 10.22 3.61 -1.95
CA ILE A 195 9.84 2.22 -1.73
C ILE A 195 8.33 2.22 -1.60
N ALA A 196 7.66 1.95 -2.72
CA ALA A 196 6.20 1.99 -2.79
C ALA A 196 5.59 0.64 -2.39
N VAL A 197 4.63 0.69 -1.46
CA VAL A 197 3.90 -0.48 -0.96
C VAL A 197 2.43 -0.31 -1.33
N PRO A 198 1.86 -1.16 -2.20
CA PRO A 198 0.44 -1.10 -2.52
C PRO A 198 -0.40 -1.60 -1.33
N VAL A 199 -1.38 -0.81 -0.93
CA VAL A 199 -2.28 -1.05 0.20
C VAL A 199 -3.73 -0.84 -0.24
N ILE A 200 -4.62 -1.75 0.10
CA ILE A 200 -6.06 -1.59 -0.07
C ILE A 200 -6.68 -1.45 1.32
N VAL A 201 -7.54 -0.45 1.49
CA VAL A 201 -8.36 -0.29 2.70
C VAL A 201 -9.83 -0.44 2.33
N VAL A 202 -10.56 -1.25 3.10
CA VAL A 202 -11.99 -1.50 2.93
C VAL A 202 -12.76 -1.16 4.20
N ASP A 203 -13.97 -0.63 4.08
CA ASP A 203 -14.89 -0.38 5.21
C ASP A 203 -15.86 -1.55 5.47
N SER A 204 -15.51 -2.75 5.00
CA SER A 204 -16.31 -3.97 5.13
C SER A 204 -15.49 -5.10 5.76
N PRO A 205 -16.16 -6.13 6.34
CA PRO A 205 -15.44 -7.27 6.91
C PRO A 205 -14.60 -8.00 5.87
N ILE A 206 -13.44 -8.49 6.29
CA ILE A 206 -12.56 -9.33 5.48
C ILE A 206 -12.62 -10.76 6.02
N TYR A 207 -12.71 -11.72 5.12
CA TYR A 207 -12.56 -13.14 5.42
C TYR A 207 -11.39 -13.70 4.63
N LYS A 208 -10.63 -14.60 5.25
CA LYS A 208 -9.66 -15.45 4.56
C LYS A 208 -10.29 -16.81 4.34
N CYS A 209 -10.23 -17.29 3.10
CA CYS A 209 -10.77 -18.57 2.66
C CYS A 209 -9.63 -19.51 2.29
N VAL A 210 -9.58 -20.68 2.91
CA VAL A 210 -8.68 -21.78 2.56
C VAL A 210 -9.50 -23.05 2.34
N LEU A 211 -8.91 -24.10 1.78
CA LEU A 211 -9.54 -25.42 1.77
C LEU A 211 -9.07 -26.20 2.99
N ASP A 212 -10.00 -26.87 3.67
CA ASP A 212 -9.68 -27.76 4.79
C ASP A 212 -9.17 -29.13 4.30
N GLY A 213 -9.02 -30.08 5.24
CA GLY A 213 -8.57 -31.44 4.94
C GLY A 213 -9.54 -32.28 4.08
N SER A 214 -10.83 -31.92 4.01
CA SER A 214 -11.81 -32.54 3.10
C SER A 214 -11.92 -31.81 1.76
N GLY A 215 -11.27 -30.65 1.61
CA GLY A 215 -11.35 -29.81 0.42
C GLY A 215 -12.55 -28.85 0.44
N ASP A 216 -13.19 -28.67 1.59
CA ASP A 216 -14.29 -27.72 1.77
C ASP A 216 -13.76 -26.33 2.13
N PRO A 217 -14.45 -25.24 1.74
CA PRO A 217 -14.04 -23.88 2.09
C PRO A 217 -14.14 -23.63 3.61
N ASP A 218 -13.00 -23.30 4.23
CA ASP A 218 -12.91 -22.80 5.61
C ASP A 218 -12.67 -21.29 5.60
N LEU A 219 -13.50 -20.55 6.34
CA LEU A 219 -13.54 -19.09 6.36
C LEU A 219 -13.23 -18.55 7.76
N ALA A 220 -12.14 -17.78 7.86
CA ALA A 220 -11.79 -17.06 9.07
C ALA A 220 -11.96 -15.55 8.86
N ARG A 221 -12.67 -14.87 9.77
CA ARG A 221 -12.69 -13.39 9.77
C ARG A 221 -11.31 -12.88 10.15
N VAL A 222 -10.79 -11.96 9.35
CA VAL A 222 -9.51 -11.28 9.57
C VAL A 222 -9.69 -9.78 9.44
N THR A 223 -8.77 -8.99 9.99
CA THR A 223 -8.77 -7.54 9.85
C THR A 223 -7.72 -7.06 8.83
N SER A 224 -6.81 -7.95 8.44
CA SER A 224 -5.82 -7.70 7.39
C SER A 224 -5.37 -8.99 6.71
N GLY A 225 -4.69 -8.85 5.59
CA GLY A 225 -4.07 -9.97 4.87
C GLY A 225 -3.13 -9.50 3.78
N THR A 226 -2.36 -10.43 3.21
CA THR A 226 -1.45 -10.13 2.10
C THR A 226 -1.84 -10.91 0.85
N ILE A 227 -1.91 -10.23 -0.30
CA ILE A 227 -2.12 -10.85 -1.60
C ILE A 227 -0.81 -10.79 -2.39
N VAL A 228 -0.28 -11.94 -2.79
CA VAL A 228 0.82 -12.04 -3.77
C VAL A 228 0.20 -12.13 -5.15
N TRP A 229 -0.10 -10.97 -5.73
CA TRP A 229 -0.91 -10.85 -6.93
C TRP A 229 -0.05 -10.95 -8.19
N ARG A 230 -0.24 -12.03 -8.96
CA ARG A 230 0.63 -12.39 -10.09
C ARG A 230 0.28 -11.70 -11.41
N ASN A 231 -0.71 -10.83 -11.42
CA ASN A 231 -1.00 -10.05 -12.63
C ASN A 231 0.13 -9.04 -12.85
N ARG A 232 0.60 -8.93 -14.10
CA ARG A 232 1.75 -8.09 -14.41
C ARG A 232 1.32 -6.64 -14.48
N VAL A 233 2.09 -5.77 -13.81
CA VAL A 233 1.99 -4.32 -14.01
C VAL A 233 2.80 -3.95 -15.25
N PRO A 234 2.20 -3.31 -16.28
CA PRO A 234 2.94 -2.88 -17.47
C PRO A 234 4.16 -2.03 -17.11
N GLY A 235 5.31 -2.35 -17.72
CA GLY A 235 6.60 -1.70 -17.45
C GLY A 235 7.38 -2.23 -16.24
N SER A 236 6.74 -2.97 -15.33
CA SER A 236 7.41 -3.60 -14.20
C SER A 236 8.14 -4.88 -14.62
N THR A 237 9.32 -5.11 -14.05
CA THR A 237 10.07 -6.37 -14.18
C THR A 237 9.79 -7.35 -13.04
N LEU A 238 9.02 -6.95 -12.03
CA LEU A 238 8.67 -7.82 -10.91
C LEU A 238 7.69 -8.93 -11.36
N PRO A 239 7.82 -10.15 -10.81
CA PRO A 239 6.94 -11.27 -11.17
C PRO A 239 5.52 -11.17 -10.58
N HIS A 240 5.30 -10.27 -9.62
CA HIS A 240 4.04 -10.04 -8.94
C HIS A 240 4.04 -8.68 -8.22
N SER A 241 2.87 -8.27 -7.74
CA SER A 241 2.70 -7.22 -6.73
C SER A 241 2.41 -7.86 -5.37
N ILE A 242 3.00 -7.33 -4.30
CA ILE A 242 2.66 -7.73 -2.92
C ILE A 242 1.73 -6.67 -2.34
N VAL A 243 0.42 -6.93 -2.40
CA VAL A 243 -0.63 -6.00 -1.98
C VAL A 243 -1.05 -6.31 -0.55
N ARG A 244 -1.00 -5.32 0.34
CA ARG A 244 -1.55 -5.45 1.68
C ARG A 244 -3.03 -5.03 1.67
N VAL A 245 -3.89 -5.75 2.39
CA VAL A 245 -5.31 -5.42 2.50
C VAL A 245 -5.64 -5.25 3.99
N TYR A 246 -6.35 -4.18 4.33
CA TYR A 246 -6.79 -3.89 5.69
C TYR A 246 -8.26 -3.51 5.71
N SER A 247 -8.96 -3.93 6.75
CA SER A 247 -10.24 -3.31 7.11
C SER A 247 -10.00 -1.95 7.75
N GLU A 248 -11.02 -1.10 7.73
CA GLU A 248 -10.93 0.24 8.34
C GLU A 248 -10.62 0.16 9.85
N GLU A 249 -11.11 -0.87 10.54
CA GLU A 249 -10.81 -1.11 11.96
C GLU A 249 -9.32 -1.38 12.21
N ALA A 250 -8.56 -1.87 11.20
CA ALA A 250 -7.13 -2.16 11.30
C ALA A 250 -6.20 -0.99 10.90
N LEU A 251 -6.75 0.22 10.71
CA LEU A 251 -5.94 1.39 10.36
C LEU A 251 -4.87 1.76 11.42
N PRO A 252 -5.14 1.68 12.73
CA PRO A 252 -4.11 1.91 13.74
C PRO A 252 -2.94 0.93 13.61
N GLU A 253 -3.21 -0.36 13.40
CA GLU A 253 -2.20 -1.39 13.17
C GLU A 253 -1.39 -1.08 11.91
N LEU A 254 -2.05 -0.76 10.78
CA LEU A 254 -1.36 -0.35 9.55
C LEU A 254 -0.39 0.82 9.82
N CYS A 255 -0.83 1.86 10.53
CA CYS A 255 0.04 2.99 10.87
C CYS A 255 1.25 2.56 11.72
N GLN A 256 1.05 1.69 12.71
CA GLN A 256 2.14 1.15 13.53
C GLN A 256 3.13 0.33 12.68
N GLU A 257 2.65 -0.52 11.77
CA GLU A 257 3.50 -1.31 10.89
C GLU A 257 4.32 -0.43 9.95
N ILE A 258 3.69 0.60 9.38
CA ILE A 258 4.35 1.58 8.52
C ILE A 258 5.47 2.29 9.30
N LEU A 259 5.19 2.81 10.50
CA LEU A 259 6.15 3.55 11.30
C LEU A 259 7.30 2.67 11.78
N LYS A 260 7.00 1.44 12.25
CA LYS A 260 8.01 0.47 12.68
C LYS A 260 8.92 0.09 11.53
N THR A 261 8.35 -0.22 10.37
CA THR A 261 9.11 -0.53 9.15
C THR A 261 9.99 0.64 8.75
N ALA A 262 9.45 1.87 8.75
CA ALA A 262 10.21 3.06 8.44
C ALA A 262 11.41 3.24 9.38
N GLU A 263 11.21 3.09 10.70
CA GLU A 263 12.28 3.24 11.68
C GLU A 263 13.39 2.20 11.52
N THR A 264 13.01 0.94 11.28
CA THR A 264 13.98 -0.13 10.98
C THR A 264 14.79 0.18 9.72
N LEU A 265 14.12 0.64 8.66
CA LEU A 265 14.81 1.06 7.44
C LEU A 265 15.73 2.25 7.70
N ARG A 266 15.33 3.25 8.48
CA ARG A 266 16.19 4.40 8.82
C ARG A 266 17.49 3.97 9.48
N ARG A 267 17.39 3.11 10.49
CA ARG A 267 18.56 2.58 11.20
C ARG A 267 19.46 1.80 10.25
N ALA A 268 18.90 0.84 9.52
CA ALA A 268 19.67 0.00 8.60
C ALA A 268 20.38 0.82 7.50
N ILE A 269 19.70 1.84 6.96
CA ILE A 269 20.30 2.73 5.95
C ILE A 269 21.43 3.59 6.53
N ARG A 270 21.33 4.02 7.81
CA ARG A 270 22.40 4.78 8.47
C ARG A 270 23.63 3.93 8.78
N GLU A 271 23.42 2.69 9.19
CA GLU A 271 24.50 1.74 9.50
C GLU A 271 25.26 1.34 8.23
N GLU A 272 24.55 1.12 7.12
CA GLU A 272 25.14 0.81 5.83
C GLU A 272 24.46 1.63 4.71
N PRO A 273 25.06 2.77 4.32
CA PRO A 273 24.55 3.58 3.22
C PRO A 273 24.59 2.79 1.89
N TRP A 274 23.49 2.14 1.55
CA TRP A 274 23.34 1.34 0.31
C TRP A 274 23.49 2.11 -1.01
N LEU A 275 23.53 3.44 -0.97
CA LEU A 275 23.67 4.34 -2.13
C LEU A 275 25.06 4.98 -2.18
N GLY A 276 25.94 4.61 -1.23
CA GLY A 276 27.19 5.30 -0.90
C GLY A 276 28.26 5.36 -1.99
N GLU A 277 28.06 4.75 -3.16
CA GLU A 277 29.00 4.84 -4.29
C GLU A 277 28.27 4.95 -5.65
N ALA A 278 27.05 5.48 -5.71
CA ALA A 278 26.36 5.72 -6.99
C ALA A 278 26.90 6.95 -7.76
N GLY A 279 28.21 7.16 -7.70
CA GLY A 279 28.90 8.36 -8.16
C GLY A 279 30.37 8.13 -8.49
N GLU A 280 30.71 7.02 -9.13
CA GLU A 280 31.81 6.98 -10.11
C GLU A 280 31.25 6.65 -11.50
#